data_AF-A0A6M0ILI1-F1
#
_entry.id   AF-A0A6M0ILI1-F1
#
_cell.length_a   1.000
_cell.length_b   1.000
_cell.length_c   1.000
_cell.angle_alpha   90.00
_cell.angle_beta   90.00
_cell.angle_gamma   90.00
#
_symmetry.space_group_name_H-M   'P 1'
#
loop_
_entity.id
_entity.type
_entity.pdbx_description
1 polymer ?
#
loop_
_entity_poly.entity_id
_entity_poly.type
_entity_poly.pdbx_seq_one_letter_code
_entity_poly.pdbx_strand_id
1 'polypeptide(L)'
;MPAEFLTQKGLSYDGTEFKAIADDLQGNILKSHGRNHTAHIFFKFRPGKVAEAKAFIRSFEHLVTSAAKQKVDTNDFDTNGSQHIFTTFYLSAAGYYYLGVKDSKTPTDPQFRAGMQASAQKLADQPDQWDNGYRNQGVHGMILLGFGGGVRAQLLERETLNISNQLLRNGLAEVFVEKGDSIKNDNGDDIEHFGYVDGISQPKFFREELNPDLATNWNPMAFWDLVLVDDPGGRPGKSYGSYLVFRKLEQHVRDFKKTEQKLAQSLFNSDSELAGAMIVGRFENGMPVTLSSEDTELNAHHDPGIPVSGSFVGKLNDFTYDSDAEGARCPFHAHIRKSNPRGESKRLDPTITTEAEQLHTMARRGIIYGKRDVHPNKQKNLDKLPNGGVGLLFMSFQRSLANQFEFIQSAWVNEDNFVHGFLPGDKPTGKDPVIGQGSFDVLTHQYTRTYDNANTIDKLHAPLDPANHVNDFGKFVTTRGGEYFFAPSKTFLRTL
;
A
#
# COMPACT_ATOMS: atom_id res chain seq x y z
N MET A 1 21.85 -14.46 -15.91
CA MET A 1 21.92 -13.12 -15.31
C MET A 1 20.59 -12.44 -15.58
N PRO A 2 20.02 -11.68 -14.63
CA PRO A 2 18.90 -10.81 -14.93
C PRO A 2 19.32 -9.90 -16.08
N ALA A 3 18.37 -9.54 -16.95
CA ALA A 3 18.68 -8.63 -18.03
C ALA A 3 19.19 -7.30 -17.45
N GLU A 4 20.31 -6.78 -17.98
CA GLU A 4 21.02 -5.61 -17.44
C GLU A 4 20.13 -4.36 -17.30
N PHE A 5 19.02 -4.29 -18.04
CA PHE A 5 18.07 -3.18 -17.95
C PHE A 5 17.31 -3.13 -16.61
N LEU A 6 17.15 -4.25 -15.89
CA LEU A 6 16.37 -4.24 -14.65
C LEU A 6 16.99 -3.33 -13.57
N THR A 7 18.31 -3.16 -13.62
CA THR A 7 19.10 -2.32 -12.71
C THR A 7 19.39 -0.94 -13.31
N GLN A 8 18.62 -0.50 -14.31
CA GLN A 8 18.71 0.85 -14.88
C GLN A 8 17.53 1.70 -14.41
N LYS A 9 17.79 2.98 -14.13
CA LYS A 9 16.76 3.99 -13.83
C LYS A 9 16.41 4.79 -15.08
N GLY A 10 15.21 5.34 -15.11
CA GLY A 10 14.79 6.25 -16.18
C GLY A 10 14.52 5.57 -17.52
N LEU A 11 14.20 4.28 -17.51
CA LEU A 11 13.74 3.57 -18.71
C LEU A 11 12.45 4.21 -19.23
N SER A 12 12.25 4.16 -20.54
CA SER A 12 11.07 4.74 -21.18
C SER A 12 9.92 3.75 -21.21
N TYR A 13 8.69 4.22 -20.97
CA TYR A 13 7.49 3.40 -21.18
C TYR A 13 7.29 3.03 -22.65
N ASP A 14 7.92 3.76 -23.58
CA ASP A 14 7.97 3.49 -25.02
C ASP A 14 9.26 2.79 -25.48
N GLY A 15 10.14 2.49 -24.53
CA GLY A 15 11.47 1.92 -24.76
C GLY A 15 11.48 0.47 -25.24
N THR A 16 12.64 0.05 -25.74
CA THR A 16 12.90 -1.32 -26.21
C THR A 16 12.84 -2.33 -25.07
N GLU A 17 13.28 -1.94 -23.88
CA GLU A 17 13.33 -2.74 -22.66
C GLU A 17 11.91 -3.11 -22.21
N PHE A 18 10.99 -2.14 -22.23
CA PHE A 18 9.60 -2.37 -21.86
C PHE A 18 8.93 -3.29 -22.88
N LYS A 19 9.06 -2.98 -24.18
CA LYS A 19 8.52 -3.79 -25.27
C LYS A 19 9.02 -5.24 -25.24
N ALA A 20 10.24 -5.49 -24.76
CA ALA A 20 10.80 -6.83 -24.68
C ALA A 20 10.09 -7.75 -23.68
N ILE A 21 9.43 -7.21 -22.66
CA ILE A 21 8.80 -8.00 -21.58
C ILE A 21 7.29 -7.75 -21.44
N ALA A 22 6.77 -6.63 -21.95
CA ALA A 22 5.45 -6.12 -21.62
C ALA A 22 4.27 -7.01 -22.03
N ASP A 23 4.42 -7.83 -23.08
CA ASP A 23 3.38 -8.78 -23.51
C ASP A 23 3.25 -9.98 -22.56
N ASP A 24 4.34 -10.32 -21.88
CA ASP A 24 4.45 -11.50 -21.01
C ASP A 24 4.26 -11.14 -19.53
N LEU A 25 4.65 -9.93 -19.14
CA LEU A 25 4.47 -9.36 -17.82
C LEU A 25 3.00 -8.97 -17.59
N GLN A 26 2.44 -9.29 -16.42
CA GLN A 26 1.11 -8.81 -16.03
C GLN A 26 1.11 -7.29 -15.78
N GLY A 27 -0.01 -6.63 -16.05
CA GLY A 27 -0.22 -5.25 -15.65
C GLY A 27 -0.25 -5.05 -14.13
N ASN A 28 -0.52 -3.83 -13.69
CA ASN A 28 -0.58 -3.38 -12.29
C ASN A 28 0.76 -3.36 -11.54
N ILE A 29 1.81 -4.02 -12.04
CA ILE A 29 3.12 -4.11 -11.37
C ILE A 29 3.89 -2.79 -11.55
N LEU A 30 4.43 -2.53 -12.75
CA LEU A 30 5.23 -1.32 -13.04
C LEU A 30 4.39 -0.03 -13.09
N LYS A 31 3.09 -0.12 -13.34
CA LYS A 31 2.16 1.02 -13.31
C LYS A 31 0.81 0.56 -12.78
N SER A 32 0.17 1.36 -11.91
CA SER A 32 -1.18 1.07 -11.41
C SER A 32 -2.20 0.93 -12.56
N HIS A 33 -3.16 0.02 -12.41
CA HIS A 33 -4.24 -0.14 -13.40
C HIS A 33 -5.25 1.02 -13.40
N GLY A 34 -5.25 1.89 -12.38
CA GLY A 34 -6.03 3.14 -12.33
C GLY A 34 -7.55 2.95 -12.29
N ARG A 35 -8.05 1.81 -11.78
CA ARG A 35 -9.49 1.50 -11.75
C ARG A 35 -10.01 1.68 -10.34
N ASN A 36 -11.17 2.30 -10.21
CA ASN A 36 -11.74 2.69 -8.93
C ASN A 36 -12.76 1.70 -8.37
N HIS A 37 -13.04 0.60 -9.08
CA HIS A 37 -13.84 -0.52 -8.59
C HIS A 37 -13.12 -1.83 -8.87
N THR A 38 -12.99 -2.69 -7.86
CA THR A 38 -12.35 -4.01 -8.01
C THR A 38 -13.18 -5.15 -7.42
N ALA A 39 -12.92 -6.36 -7.90
CA ALA A 39 -13.30 -7.61 -7.25
C ALA A 39 -12.06 -8.50 -7.14
N HIS A 40 -11.79 -8.99 -5.94
CA HIS A 40 -10.70 -9.92 -5.65
C HIS A 40 -11.30 -11.28 -5.34
N ILE A 41 -11.25 -12.18 -6.32
CA ILE A 41 -11.79 -13.53 -6.24
C ILE A 41 -10.68 -14.44 -5.72
N PHE A 42 -10.79 -14.84 -4.47
CA PHE A 42 -9.90 -15.82 -3.85
C PHE A 42 -10.43 -17.22 -4.09
N PHE A 43 -9.53 -18.16 -4.35
CA PHE A 43 -9.92 -19.54 -4.58
C PHE A 43 -8.95 -20.55 -3.96
N LYS A 44 -9.52 -21.69 -3.58
CA LYS A 44 -8.80 -22.89 -3.13
C LYS A 44 -9.32 -24.09 -3.89
N PHE A 45 -8.50 -24.66 -4.76
CA PHE A 45 -8.86 -25.86 -5.52
C PHE A 45 -9.12 -27.06 -4.60
N ARG A 46 -10.14 -27.87 -4.91
CA ARG A 46 -10.49 -29.05 -4.13
C ARG A 46 -9.52 -30.22 -4.40
N PRO A 47 -9.26 -31.12 -3.44
CA PRO A 47 -8.42 -32.29 -3.66
C PRO A 47 -8.85 -33.10 -4.89
N GLY A 48 -7.89 -33.62 -5.67
CA GLY A 48 -8.14 -34.44 -6.85
C GLY A 48 -8.51 -33.68 -8.13
N LYS A 49 -8.47 -32.35 -8.14
CA LYS A 49 -8.81 -31.48 -9.29
C LYS A 49 -7.62 -30.85 -10.02
N VAL A 50 -6.42 -31.43 -9.88
CA VAL A 50 -5.17 -30.83 -10.39
C VAL A 50 -5.20 -30.63 -11.91
N ALA A 51 -5.71 -31.61 -12.66
CA ALA A 51 -5.78 -31.53 -14.12
C ALA A 51 -6.76 -30.45 -14.59
N GLU A 52 -7.94 -30.38 -13.97
CA GLU A 52 -8.96 -29.36 -14.23
C GLU A 52 -8.49 -27.97 -13.82
N ALA A 53 -7.78 -27.84 -12.69
CA ALA A 53 -7.19 -26.58 -12.24
C ALA A 53 -6.16 -26.05 -13.25
N LYS A 54 -5.24 -26.90 -13.73
CA LYS A 54 -4.29 -26.53 -14.79
C LYS A 54 -5.01 -26.13 -16.08
N ALA A 55 -6.03 -26.88 -16.49
CA ALA A 55 -6.82 -26.56 -17.67
C ALA A 55 -7.54 -25.21 -17.54
N PHE A 56 -8.13 -24.93 -16.37
CA PHE A 56 -8.73 -23.64 -16.06
C PHE A 56 -7.71 -22.51 -16.20
N ILE A 57 -6.54 -22.63 -15.56
CA ILE A 57 -5.51 -21.57 -15.59
C ILE A 57 -4.98 -21.33 -17.00
N ARG A 58 -4.65 -22.39 -17.75
CA ARG A 58 -4.24 -22.28 -19.16
C ARG A 58 -5.28 -21.54 -19.99
N SER A 59 -6.56 -21.88 -19.79
CA SER A 59 -7.66 -21.23 -20.49
C SER A 59 -7.88 -19.79 -20.03
N PHE A 60 -7.55 -19.45 -18.78
CA PHE A 60 -7.75 -18.12 -18.22
C PHE A 60 -6.69 -17.10 -18.69
N GLU A 61 -5.52 -17.57 -19.11
CA GLU A 61 -4.36 -16.73 -19.46
C GLU A 61 -4.70 -15.59 -20.46
N HIS A 62 -5.53 -15.85 -21.46
CA HIS A 62 -5.90 -14.84 -22.47
C HIS A 62 -6.71 -13.67 -21.88
N LEU A 63 -7.36 -13.85 -20.73
CA LEU A 63 -8.09 -12.80 -20.02
C LEU A 63 -7.15 -11.93 -19.17
N VAL A 64 -5.97 -12.43 -18.81
CA VAL A 64 -5.00 -11.69 -17.99
C VAL A 64 -4.44 -10.52 -18.80
N THR A 65 -4.63 -9.31 -18.29
CA THR A 65 -4.14 -8.07 -18.88
C THR A 65 -2.62 -7.99 -18.74
N SER A 66 -1.90 -8.03 -19.87
CA SER A 66 -0.46 -7.79 -19.90
C SER A 66 -0.15 -6.30 -19.65
N ALA A 67 1.09 -5.98 -19.30
CA ALA A 67 1.54 -4.60 -19.17
C ALA A 67 1.42 -3.84 -20.51
N ALA A 68 1.65 -4.53 -21.64
CA ALA A 68 1.45 -3.97 -22.97
C ALA A 68 -0.04 -3.65 -23.23
N LYS A 69 -0.95 -4.57 -22.89
CA LYS A 69 -2.39 -4.32 -23.04
C LYS A 69 -2.87 -3.22 -22.11
N GLN A 70 -2.39 -3.17 -20.87
CA GLN A 70 -2.70 -2.06 -19.96
C GLN A 70 -2.31 -0.72 -20.58
N LYS A 71 -1.13 -0.62 -21.20
CA LYS A 71 -0.72 0.60 -21.89
C LYS A 71 -1.71 1.03 -22.97
N VAL A 72 -2.13 0.09 -23.81
CA VAL A 72 -3.11 0.34 -24.87
C VAL A 72 -4.44 0.80 -24.29
N ASP A 73 -4.93 0.10 -23.27
CA ASP A 73 -6.22 0.41 -22.62
C ASP A 73 -6.19 1.77 -21.90
N THR A 74 -5.05 2.15 -21.30
CA THR A 74 -4.85 3.49 -20.71
C THR A 74 -4.88 4.57 -21.78
N ASN A 75 -4.16 4.39 -22.89
CA ASN A 75 -4.17 5.37 -23.99
C ASN A 75 -5.56 5.54 -24.62
N ASP A 76 -6.33 4.45 -24.75
CA ASP A 76 -7.70 4.50 -25.25
C ASP A 76 -8.64 5.21 -24.25
N PHE A 77 -8.45 5.01 -22.95
CA PHE A 77 -9.18 5.79 -21.94
C PHE A 77 -8.83 7.28 -22.01
N ASP A 78 -7.54 7.63 -22.08
CA ASP A 78 -7.10 9.03 -22.12
C ASP A 78 -7.59 9.76 -23.38
N THR A 79 -7.68 9.04 -24.51
CA THR A 79 -8.10 9.61 -25.81
C THR A 79 -9.61 9.61 -25.98
N ASN A 80 -10.29 8.52 -25.63
CA ASN A 80 -11.68 8.25 -25.99
C ASN A 80 -12.62 8.10 -24.78
N GLY A 81 -12.10 8.08 -23.55
CA GLY A 81 -12.87 7.81 -22.33
C GLY A 81 -13.31 6.35 -22.18
N SER A 82 -12.78 5.43 -23.02
CA SER A 82 -13.17 4.03 -23.06
C SER A 82 -12.71 3.25 -21.82
N GLN A 83 -13.66 2.64 -21.11
CA GLN A 83 -13.36 1.78 -19.96
C GLN A 83 -13.25 0.31 -20.36
N HIS A 84 -12.15 -0.34 -19.98
CA HIS A 84 -11.89 -1.76 -20.27
C HIS A 84 -11.90 -2.62 -19.01
N ILE A 85 -12.22 -3.92 -19.04
CA ILE A 85 -11.97 -4.72 -17.84
C ILE A 85 -10.47 -4.99 -17.69
N PHE A 86 -9.94 -4.77 -16.49
CA PHE A 86 -8.57 -5.11 -16.13
C PHE A 86 -8.59 -6.42 -15.34
N THR A 87 -7.76 -7.40 -15.68
CA THR A 87 -7.76 -8.71 -15.03
C THR A 87 -6.34 -9.19 -14.77
N THR A 88 -6.09 -9.74 -13.58
CA THR A 88 -4.80 -10.35 -13.20
C THR A 88 -5.00 -11.66 -12.47
N PHE A 89 -3.96 -12.49 -12.44
CA PHE A 89 -4.00 -13.82 -11.84
C PHE A 89 -2.76 -14.04 -10.96
N TYR A 90 -2.99 -14.43 -9.71
CA TYR A 90 -1.95 -14.60 -8.71
C TYR A 90 -2.05 -15.99 -8.07
N LEU A 91 -0.89 -16.59 -7.76
CA LEU A 91 -0.81 -17.89 -7.07
C LEU A 91 -0.02 -17.76 -5.78
N SER A 92 -0.52 -18.37 -4.71
CA SER A 92 0.25 -18.56 -3.48
C SER A 92 1.20 -19.74 -3.64
N ALA A 93 2.14 -19.91 -2.72
CA ALA A 93 2.98 -21.12 -2.70
C ALA A 93 2.15 -22.40 -2.60
N ALA A 94 1.09 -22.40 -1.78
CA ALA A 94 0.14 -23.51 -1.69
C ALA A 94 -0.51 -23.83 -3.06
N GLY A 95 -0.80 -22.81 -3.87
CA GLY A 95 -1.28 -23.00 -5.24
C GLY A 95 -0.27 -23.69 -6.15
N TYR A 96 1.01 -23.29 -6.11
CA TYR A 96 2.09 -23.96 -6.85
C TYR A 96 2.22 -25.43 -6.43
N TYR A 97 2.21 -25.71 -5.13
CA TYR A 97 2.28 -27.08 -4.59
C TYR A 97 1.09 -27.92 -5.01
N TYR A 98 -0.13 -27.38 -4.89
CA TYR A 98 -1.35 -28.07 -5.31
C TYR A 98 -1.30 -28.45 -6.80
N LEU A 99 -0.81 -27.55 -7.65
CA LEU A 99 -0.69 -27.79 -9.09
C LEU A 99 0.44 -28.80 -9.43
N GLY A 100 1.25 -29.23 -8.46
CA GLY A 100 2.39 -30.10 -8.71
C GLY A 100 3.42 -29.46 -9.63
N VAL A 101 3.59 -28.14 -9.54
CA VAL A 101 4.67 -27.43 -10.23
C VAL A 101 5.99 -27.83 -9.59
N LYS A 102 6.98 -28.20 -10.41
CA LYS A 102 8.32 -28.57 -9.92
C LYS A 102 8.94 -27.41 -9.16
N ASP A 103 9.65 -27.68 -8.07
CA ASP A 103 10.31 -26.63 -7.26
C ASP A 103 11.26 -25.74 -8.07
N SER A 104 11.90 -26.26 -9.12
CA SER A 104 12.74 -25.50 -10.04
C SER A 104 11.98 -24.46 -10.88
N LYS A 105 10.65 -24.54 -10.90
CA LYS A 105 9.71 -23.64 -11.59
C LYS A 105 8.81 -22.86 -10.62
N THR A 106 9.09 -22.93 -9.32
CA THR A 106 8.33 -22.24 -8.27
C THR A 106 9.16 -21.06 -7.75
N PRO A 107 8.56 -19.87 -7.54
CA PRO A 107 9.24 -18.74 -6.92
C PRO A 107 9.98 -19.11 -5.63
N THR A 108 11.14 -18.51 -5.41
CA THR A 108 12.13 -18.96 -4.42
C THR A 108 12.17 -18.13 -3.14
N ASP A 109 11.45 -17.01 -3.05
CA ASP A 109 11.40 -16.18 -1.85
C ASP A 109 10.92 -17.01 -0.64
N PRO A 110 11.69 -17.06 0.46
CA PRO A 110 11.37 -17.91 1.62
C PRO A 110 10.03 -17.57 2.27
N GLN A 111 9.70 -16.28 2.37
CA GLN A 111 8.47 -15.79 3.00
C GLN A 111 7.26 -16.18 2.14
N PHE A 112 7.38 -16.04 0.82
CA PHE A 112 6.35 -16.53 -0.12
C PHE A 112 6.10 -18.04 0.07
N ARG A 113 7.17 -18.84 0.13
CA ARG A 113 7.06 -20.31 0.30
C ARG A 113 6.45 -20.71 1.63
N ALA A 114 6.73 -19.95 2.69
CA ALA A 114 6.17 -20.17 4.01
C ALA A 114 4.70 -19.73 4.13
N GLY A 115 4.28 -18.76 3.30
CA GLY A 115 2.97 -18.13 3.35
C GLY A 115 2.87 -17.08 4.46
N MET A 116 1.95 -16.13 4.31
CA MET A 116 1.87 -14.96 5.19
C MET A 116 1.58 -15.31 6.65
N GLN A 117 0.82 -16.39 6.90
CA GLN A 117 0.52 -16.85 8.25
C GLN A 117 1.80 -17.21 9.04
N ALA A 118 2.85 -17.70 8.36
CA ALA A 118 4.13 -17.99 9.00
C ALA A 118 4.87 -16.72 9.47
N SER A 119 4.57 -15.57 8.87
CA SER A 119 5.13 -14.26 9.24
C SER A 119 4.36 -13.56 10.36
N ALA A 120 3.26 -14.15 10.86
CA ALA A 120 2.37 -13.50 11.82
C ALA A 120 3.09 -12.99 13.07
N GLN A 121 4.01 -13.77 13.63
CA GLN A 121 4.79 -13.34 14.80
C GLN A 121 5.66 -12.11 14.48
N LYS A 122 6.35 -12.11 13.33
CA LYS A 122 7.21 -11.01 12.89
C LYS A 122 6.40 -9.73 12.62
N LEU A 123 5.19 -9.88 12.11
CA LEU A 123 4.29 -8.77 11.78
C LEU A 123 3.41 -8.33 12.98
N ALA A 124 3.47 -9.07 14.09
CA ALA A 124 2.60 -8.95 15.25
C ALA A 124 1.09 -9.07 14.92
N ASP A 125 0.76 -9.93 13.94
CA ASP A 125 -0.61 -10.27 13.56
C ASP A 125 -1.22 -11.37 14.46
N GLN A 126 -2.55 -11.47 14.44
CA GLN A 126 -3.33 -12.50 15.16
C GLN A 126 -4.12 -13.38 14.18
N PRO A 127 -3.53 -14.46 13.62
CA PRO A 127 -4.19 -15.30 12.60
C PRO A 127 -5.47 -15.99 13.05
N ASP A 128 -5.63 -16.22 14.35
CA ASP A 128 -6.85 -16.73 14.98
C ASP A 128 -8.03 -15.76 14.86
N GLN A 129 -7.76 -14.47 14.63
CA GLN A 129 -8.76 -13.42 14.45
C GLN A 129 -9.06 -13.09 12.98
N TRP A 130 -8.34 -13.67 12.02
CA TRP A 130 -8.54 -13.40 10.57
C TRP A 130 -9.95 -13.80 10.10
N ASP A 131 -10.42 -13.35 8.95
CA ASP A 131 -11.69 -13.83 8.40
C ASP A 131 -11.55 -15.28 7.93
N ASN A 132 -12.63 -16.05 7.99
CA ASN A 132 -12.60 -17.51 7.73
C ASN A 132 -11.95 -17.89 6.39
N GLY A 133 -12.09 -17.07 5.35
CA GLY A 133 -11.48 -17.30 4.03
C GLY A 133 -9.95 -17.29 4.02
N TYR A 134 -9.31 -16.67 5.02
CA TYR A 134 -7.85 -16.60 5.14
C TYR A 134 -7.29 -17.54 6.22
N ARG A 135 -8.14 -18.21 7.00
CA ARG A 135 -7.71 -19.16 8.04
C ARG A 135 -7.42 -20.55 7.45
N ASN A 136 -6.53 -21.30 8.12
CA ASN A 136 -6.34 -22.76 7.99
C ASN A 136 -6.21 -23.32 6.55
N GLN A 137 -4.94 -23.48 6.12
CA GLN A 137 -4.47 -24.03 4.82
C GLN A 137 -4.43 -23.04 3.65
N GLY A 138 -4.73 -21.76 3.89
CA GLY A 138 -4.56 -20.67 2.92
C GLY A 138 -5.41 -20.81 1.65
N VAL A 139 -5.24 -19.84 0.77
CA VAL A 139 -5.83 -19.82 -0.58
C VAL A 139 -4.80 -20.35 -1.58
N HIS A 140 -5.23 -20.94 -2.70
CA HIS A 140 -4.32 -21.34 -3.78
C HIS A 140 -4.01 -20.18 -4.73
N GLY A 141 -4.91 -19.21 -4.85
CA GLY A 141 -4.69 -18.04 -5.69
C GLY A 141 -5.77 -16.98 -5.54
N MET A 142 -5.55 -15.90 -6.28
CA MET A 142 -6.44 -14.74 -6.35
C MET A 142 -6.52 -14.26 -7.80
N ILE A 143 -7.72 -13.92 -8.24
CA ILE A 143 -7.96 -13.17 -9.49
C ILE A 143 -8.46 -11.77 -9.10
N LEU A 144 -7.79 -10.73 -9.58
CA LEU A 144 -8.29 -9.36 -9.45
C LEU A 144 -8.92 -8.95 -10.77
N LEU A 145 -10.15 -8.43 -10.68
CA LEU A 145 -10.82 -7.68 -11.74
C LEU A 145 -10.93 -6.21 -11.33
N GLY A 146 -10.69 -5.30 -12.27
CA GLY A 146 -10.84 -3.86 -12.09
C GLY A 146 -11.66 -3.24 -13.22
N PHE A 147 -12.49 -2.27 -12.90
CA PHE A 147 -13.23 -1.48 -13.88
C PHE A 147 -13.37 -0.04 -13.40
N GLY A 148 -13.29 0.93 -14.31
CA GLY A 148 -13.41 2.35 -13.98
C GLY A 148 -14.84 2.88 -14.18
N GLY A 149 -15.20 3.94 -13.45
CA GLY A 149 -16.47 4.67 -13.63
C GLY A 149 -16.97 5.28 -12.31
N GLY A 150 -17.89 6.25 -12.35
CA GLY A 150 -18.36 6.92 -11.12
C GLY A 150 -19.11 6.02 -10.14
N VAL A 151 -19.61 4.87 -10.62
CA VAL A 151 -20.24 3.82 -9.81
C VAL A 151 -19.77 2.45 -10.28
N ARG A 152 -19.86 1.47 -9.38
CA ARG A 152 -19.52 0.08 -9.69
C ARG A 152 -20.38 -0.44 -10.83
N ALA A 153 -19.73 -0.75 -11.95
CA ALA A 153 -20.42 -1.20 -13.16
C ALA A 153 -21.01 -2.61 -13.00
N GLN A 154 -22.22 -2.82 -13.55
CA GLN A 154 -22.84 -4.15 -13.65
C GLN A 154 -21.97 -5.14 -14.43
N LEU A 155 -21.18 -4.65 -15.38
CA LEU A 155 -20.20 -5.44 -16.11
C LEU A 155 -19.20 -6.12 -15.16
N LEU A 156 -18.64 -5.38 -14.21
CA LEU A 156 -17.68 -5.92 -13.23
C LEU A 156 -18.33 -7.01 -12.38
N GLU A 157 -19.57 -6.80 -11.91
CA GLU A 157 -20.32 -7.80 -11.15
C GLU A 157 -20.59 -9.06 -11.97
N ARG A 158 -21.03 -8.89 -13.22
CA ARG A 158 -21.30 -10.02 -14.13
C ARG A 158 -20.04 -10.84 -14.38
N GLU A 159 -18.91 -10.21 -14.70
CA GLU A 159 -17.67 -10.94 -14.92
C GLU A 159 -17.13 -11.59 -13.64
N THR A 160 -17.30 -10.94 -12.48
CA THR A 160 -16.97 -11.53 -11.18
C THR A 160 -17.77 -12.81 -10.94
N LEU A 161 -19.08 -12.79 -11.18
CA LEU A 161 -19.95 -13.95 -11.06
C LEU A 161 -19.61 -15.03 -12.09
N ASN A 162 -19.34 -14.65 -13.34
CA ASN A 162 -18.96 -15.59 -14.40
C ASN A 162 -17.71 -16.39 -14.02
N ILE A 163 -16.66 -15.72 -13.55
CA ILE A 163 -15.40 -16.36 -13.15
C ILE A 163 -15.58 -17.19 -11.88
N SER A 164 -16.30 -16.66 -10.89
CA SER A 164 -16.62 -17.40 -9.65
C SER A 164 -17.37 -18.70 -9.97
N ASN A 165 -18.35 -18.64 -10.89
CA ASN A 165 -19.11 -19.81 -11.33
C ASN A 165 -18.25 -20.82 -12.10
N GLN A 166 -17.24 -20.38 -12.86
CA GLN A 166 -16.29 -21.29 -13.50
C GLN A 166 -15.44 -22.03 -12.47
N LEU A 167 -14.97 -21.33 -11.43
CA LEU A 167 -14.23 -21.92 -10.31
C LEU A 167 -15.08 -22.87 -9.46
N LEU A 168 -16.37 -22.58 -9.28
CA LEU A 168 -17.29 -23.44 -8.50
C LEU A 168 -17.79 -24.65 -9.30
N ARG A 169 -17.78 -24.57 -10.64
CA ARG A 169 -18.33 -25.61 -11.53
C ARG A 169 -17.67 -26.96 -11.24
N ASN A 170 -18.51 -28.01 -11.16
CA ASN A 170 -18.08 -29.39 -10.91
C ASN A 170 -17.20 -29.54 -9.64
N GLY A 171 -17.34 -28.63 -8.68
CA GLY A 171 -16.58 -28.62 -7.43
C GLY A 171 -15.08 -28.38 -7.64
N LEU A 172 -14.69 -27.56 -8.63
CA LEU A 172 -13.28 -27.27 -8.89
C LEU A 172 -12.59 -26.57 -7.71
N ALA A 173 -13.21 -25.53 -7.15
CA ALA A 173 -12.64 -24.75 -6.04
C ALA A 173 -13.70 -24.27 -5.05
N GLU A 174 -13.24 -23.92 -3.84
CA GLU A 174 -13.93 -23.02 -2.92
C GLU A 174 -13.56 -21.58 -3.29
N VAL A 175 -14.52 -20.65 -3.15
CA VAL A 175 -14.36 -19.26 -3.60
C VAL A 175 -14.95 -18.29 -2.57
N PHE A 176 -14.27 -17.18 -2.33
CA PHE A 176 -14.84 -15.98 -1.71
C PHE A 176 -14.34 -14.73 -2.43
N VAL A 177 -15.04 -13.61 -2.25
CA VAL A 177 -14.77 -12.36 -2.98
C VAL A 177 -14.70 -11.19 -2.03
N GLU A 178 -13.62 -10.41 -2.13
CA GLU A 178 -13.54 -9.07 -1.56
C GLU A 178 -13.83 -8.03 -2.64
N LYS A 179 -14.53 -6.95 -2.30
CA LYS A 179 -14.86 -5.88 -3.23
C LYS A 179 -14.20 -4.58 -2.76
N GLY A 180 -13.51 -3.92 -3.67
CA GLY A 180 -12.94 -2.59 -3.46
C GLY A 180 -13.71 -1.54 -4.25
N ASP A 181 -13.95 -0.39 -3.64
CA ASP A 181 -14.64 0.74 -4.26
C ASP A 181 -14.02 2.05 -3.74
N SER A 182 -13.29 2.80 -4.57
CA SER A 182 -12.64 4.05 -4.17
C SER A 182 -13.66 5.11 -3.75
N ILE A 183 -13.25 5.96 -2.81
CA ILE A 183 -13.96 7.17 -2.41
C ILE A 183 -13.06 8.35 -2.78
N LYS A 184 -13.67 9.43 -3.28
CA LYS A 184 -12.96 10.65 -3.65
C LYS A 184 -13.35 11.80 -2.72
N ASN A 185 -12.39 12.61 -2.29
CA ASN A 185 -12.69 13.87 -1.59
C ASN A 185 -13.35 14.89 -2.55
N ASP A 186 -13.72 16.06 -2.03
CA ASP A 186 -14.33 17.12 -2.84
C ASP A 186 -13.39 17.69 -3.93
N ASN A 187 -12.08 17.39 -3.85
CA ASN A 187 -11.06 17.76 -4.86
C ASN A 187 -10.88 16.69 -5.95
N GLY A 188 -11.54 15.54 -5.83
CA GLY A 188 -11.42 14.42 -6.77
C GLY A 188 -10.27 13.44 -6.49
N ASP A 189 -9.53 13.64 -5.41
CA ASP A 189 -8.44 12.75 -4.98
C ASP A 189 -9.00 11.51 -4.29
N ASP A 190 -8.38 10.35 -4.55
CA ASP A 190 -8.74 9.11 -3.86
C ASP A 190 -8.29 9.15 -2.40
N ILE A 191 -9.22 8.87 -1.48
CA ILE A 191 -8.98 8.87 -0.03
C ILE A 191 -9.22 7.50 0.58
N GLU A 192 -8.58 7.25 1.72
CA GLU A 192 -8.89 6.11 2.57
C GLU A 192 -10.00 6.43 3.61
N HIS A 193 -10.39 5.48 4.47
CA HIS A 193 -11.57 5.66 5.33
C HIS A 193 -11.38 6.63 6.50
N PHE A 194 -10.16 6.91 6.93
CA PHE A 194 -9.84 7.99 7.87
C PHE A 194 -9.91 9.38 7.21
N GLY A 195 -10.07 9.49 5.89
CA GLY A 195 -10.27 10.74 5.16
C GLY A 195 -9.04 11.26 4.42
N TYR A 196 -7.90 10.59 4.50
CA TYR A 196 -6.63 11.06 3.95
C TYR A 196 -6.43 10.63 2.50
N VAL A 197 -5.91 11.54 1.66
CA VAL A 197 -5.46 11.18 0.31
C VAL A 197 -4.36 10.13 0.38
N ASP A 198 -4.59 9.00 -0.28
CA ASP A 198 -3.65 7.90 -0.37
C ASP A 198 -3.09 7.76 -1.81
N GLY A 199 -1.96 7.05 -1.95
CA GLY A 199 -1.36 6.72 -3.24
C GLY A 199 -0.46 7.81 -3.82
N ILE A 200 -0.24 8.94 -3.13
CA ILE A 200 0.62 10.05 -3.57
C ILE A 200 2.06 9.59 -3.84
N SER A 201 2.69 8.99 -2.83
CA SER A 201 4.10 8.58 -2.90
C SER A 201 4.22 7.12 -3.36
N GLN A 202 4.85 6.94 -4.53
CA GLN A 202 5.09 5.66 -5.17
C GLN A 202 6.47 5.66 -5.84
N PRO A 203 7.20 4.54 -5.84
CA PRO A 203 8.32 4.39 -6.78
C PRO A 203 7.81 4.56 -8.22
N LYS A 204 8.58 5.30 -9.02
CA LYS A 204 8.31 5.54 -10.45
C LYS A 204 9.29 4.72 -11.27
N PHE A 205 8.79 4.00 -12.27
CA PHE A 205 9.60 3.05 -13.04
C PHE A 205 9.89 3.54 -14.44
N PHE A 206 9.17 4.57 -14.90
CA PHE A 206 9.38 5.16 -16.21
C PHE A 206 9.70 6.65 -16.10
N ARG A 207 10.65 7.12 -16.90
CA ARG A 207 11.04 8.55 -16.92
C ARG A 207 9.86 9.48 -17.23
N GLU A 208 8.89 9.02 -18.02
CA GLU A 208 7.69 9.79 -18.36
C GLU A 208 6.74 10.01 -17.17
N GLU A 209 6.95 9.32 -16.04
CA GLU A 209 6.19 9.55 -14.81
C GLU A 209 6.76 10.69 -13.96
N LEU A 210 7.94 11.20 -14.30
CA LEU A 210 8.56 12.32 -13.60
C LEU A 210 8.29 13.62 -14.31
N ASN A 211 7.90 14.62 -13.54
CA ASN A 211 8.16 16.01 -13.89
C ASN A 211 9.47 16.42 -13.19
N PRO A 212 10.57 16.68 -13.94
CA PRO A 212 11.86 17.06 -13.34
C PRO A 212 11.79 18.28 -12.44
N ASP A 213 10.91 19.24 -12.74
CA ASP A 213 10.73 20.47 -11.96
C ASP A 213 10.06 20.21 -10.60
N LEU A 214 9.48 19.01 -10.41
CA LEU A 214 8.71 18.59 -9.24
C LEU A 214 9.37 17.38 -8.52
N ALA A 215 10.66 17.14 -8.75
CA ALA A 215 11.44 16.08 -8.13
C ALA A 215 12.84 16.59 -7.72
N THR A 216 12.89 17.81 -7.19
CA THR A 216 14.12 18.52 -6.84
C THR A 216 14.73 18.05 -5.52
N ASN A 217 13.90 17.81 -4.51
CA ASN A 217 14.29 17.35 -3.18
C ASN A 217 14.17 15.83 -3.05
N TRP A 218 13.20 15.22 -3.72
CA TRP A 218 12.98 13.77 -3.68
C TRP A 218 12.84 13.19 -5.08
N ASN A 219 13.73 12.26 -5.43
CA ASN A 219 13.66 11.51 -6.67
C ASN A 219 13.00 10.13 -6.44
N PRO A 220 11.76 9.90 -6.92
CA PRO A 220 11.08 8.63 -6.74
C PRO A 220 11.43 7.60 -7.82
N MET A 221 12.35 7.89 -8.74
CA MET A 221 12.76 6.94 -9.79
C MET A 221 13.40 5.69 -9.19
N ALA A 222 12.86 4.53 -9.55
CA ALA A 222 13.28 3.23 -9.07
C ALA A 222 13.78 2.34 -10.21
N PHE A 223 14.64 1.39 -9.85
CA PHE A 223 14.99 0.27 -10.70
C PHE A 223 13.79 -0.67 -10.90
N TRP A 224 13.70 -1.36 -12.03
CA TRP A 224 12.63 -2.33 -12.23
C TRP A 224 12.81 -3.57 -11.34
N ASP A 225 14.05 -3.93 -10.98
CA ASP A 225 14.30 -4.99 -10.00
C ASP A 225 13.88 -4.63 -8.57
N LEU A 226 13.43 -3.41 -8.28
CA LEU A 226 12.74 -3.13 -7.01
C LEU A 226 11.46 -3.98 -6.88
N VAL A 227 10.81 -4.32 -8.00
CA VAL A 227 9.54 -5.07 -8.00
C VAL A 227 9.57 -6.32 -8.86
N LEU A 228 10.47 -6.42 -9.85
CA LEU A 228 10.54 -7.55 -10.77
C LEU A 228 11.56 -8.60 -10.36
N VAL A 229 11.17 -9.85 -10.56
CA VAL A 229 12.04 -11.04 -10.48
C VAL A 229 11.80 -11.94 -11.70
N ASP A 230 12.80 -12.73 -12.08
CA ASP A 230 12.60 -13.79 -13.06
C ASP A 230 11.46 -14.72 -12.60
N ASP A 231 10.56 -15.06 -13.52
CA ASP A 231 9.58 -16.11 -13.30
C ASP A 231 10.23 -17.49 -13.58
N PRO A 232 10.48 -18.34 -12.56
CA PRO A 232 11.13 -19.63 -12.77
C PRO A 232 10.33 -20.59 -13.65
N GLY A 233 9.01 -20.38 -13.75
CA GLY A 233 8.11 -21.14 -14.61
C GLY A 233 8.02 -20.63 -16.04
N GLY A 234 8.56 -19.44 -16.31
CA GLY A 234 8.55 -18.78 -17.62
C GLY A 234 9.79 -19.04 -18.47
N ARG A 235 10.09 -18.12 -19.39
CA ARG A 235 11.31 -18.11 -20.21
C ARG A 235 12.42 -17.36 -19.46
N PRO A 236 13.56 -18.03 -19.14
CA PRO A 236 14.65 -17.39 -18.41
C PRO A 236 15.12 -16.08 -19.05
N GLY A 237 15.23 -15.01 -18.24
CA GLY A 237 15.66 -13.67 -18.68
C GLY A 237 14.67 -12.91 -19.57
N LYS A 238 13.49 -13.48 -19.85
CA LYS A 238 12.44 -12.87 -20.69
C LYS A 238 11.09 -12.77 -19.99
N SER A 239 10.80 -13.71 -19.09
CA SER A 239 9.55 -13.77 -18.34
C SER A 239 9.80 -13.32 -16.92
N TYR A 240 9.07 -12.29 -16.50
CA TYR A 240 9.20 -11.69 -15.18
C TYR A 240 7.86 -11.75 -14.45
N GLY A 241 7.95 -11.76 -13.13
CA GLY A 241 6.83 -11.64 -12.21
C GLY A 241 7.18 -10.76 -11.02
N SER A 242 6.29 -10.71 -10.04
CA SER A 242 6.49 -9.94 -8.80
C SER A 242 5.79 -10.63 -7.63
N TYR A 243 6.36 -10.51 -6.43
CA TYR A 243 5.67 -10.95 -5.22
C TYR A 243 4.65 -9.91 -4.81
N LEU A 244 3.43 -10.36 -4.58
CA LEU A 244 2.30 -9.57 -4.15
C LEU A 244 1.99 -9.87 -2.68
N VAL A 245 1.92 -8.82 -1.87
CA VAL A 245 1.30 -8.89 -0.55
C VAL A 245 -0.16 -8.52 -0.72
N PHE A 246 -1.06 -9.29 -0.12
CA PHE A 246 -2.44 -8.89 0.09
C PHE A 246 -2.75 -8.90 1.58
N ARG A 247 -3.32 -7.82 2.11
CA ARG A 247 -3.82 -7.75 3.49
C ARG A 247 -5.17 -7.06 3.52
N LYS A 248 -6.14 -7.68 4.18
CA LYS A 248 -7.40 -7.02 4.55
C LYS A 248 -7.19 -6.31 5.89
N LEU A 249 -7.17 -4.99 5.85
CA LEU A 249 -6.90 -4.12 6.98
C LEU A 249 -8.20 -3.39 7.36
N GLU A 250 -8.88 -3.85 8.40
CA GLU A 250 -10.10 -3.22 8.91
C GLU A 250 -9.77 -1.92 9.65
N GLN A 251 -10.55 -0.87 9.40
CA GLN A 251 -10.33 0.46 9.98
C GLN A 251 -11.43 0.83 10.97
N HIS A 252 -11.02 1.20 12.19
CA HIS A 252 -11.89 1.68 13.27
C HIS A 252 -12.01 3.21 13.21
N VAL A 253 -12.69 3.70 12.16
CA VAL A 253 -12.72 5.14 11.78
C VAL A 253 -13.24 6.03 12.90
N ARG A 254 -14.32 5.63 13.57
CA ARG A 254 -14.87 6.39 14.71
C ARG A 254 -13.85 6.56 15.82
N ASP A 255 -13.20 5.48 16.22
CA ASP A 255 -12.27 5.50 17.34
C ASP A 255 -11.00 6.29 16.97
N PHE A 256 -10.53 6.19 15.72
CA PHE A 256 -9.45 7.03 15.18
C PHE A 256 -9.81 8.52 15.28
N LYS A 257 -10.94 8.94 14.69
CA LYS A 257 -11.36 10.36 14.67
C LYS A 257 -11.63 10.94 16.06
N LYS A 258 -12.20 10.14 16.97
CA LYS A 258 -12.39 10.59 18.37
C LYS A 258 -11.07 10.76 19.10
N THR A 259 -10.09 9.90 18.84
CA THR A 259 -8.77 10.02 19.47
C THR A 259 -7.98 11.18 18.88
N GLU A 260 -8.11 11.41 17.57
CA GLU A 260 -7.55 12.57 16.87
C GLU A 260 -8.09 13.88 17.44
N GLN A 261 -9.40 13.97 17.65
CA GLN A 261 -10.02 15.13 18.29
C GLN A 261 -9.47 15.38 19.71
N LYS A 262 -9.33 14.33 20.54
CA LYS A 262 -8.76 14.46 21.89
C LYS A 262 -7.29 14.91 21.85
N LEU A 263 -6.51 14.38 20.91
CA LEU A 263 -5.12 14.77 20.72
C LEU A 263 -5.02 16.26 20.33
N ALA A 264 -5.85 16.71 19.39
CA ALA A 264 -5.92 18.11 18.98
C ALA A 264 -6.26 19.04 20.15
N GLN A 265 -7.25 18.67 20.97
CA GLN A 265 -7.62 19.41 22.18
C GLN A 265 -6.46 19.46 23.18
N SER A 266 -5.75 18.35 23.40
CA SER A 266 -4.61 18.28 24.33
C SER A 266 -3.39 19.09 23.88
N LEU A 267 -3.13 19.16 22.57
CA LEU A 267 -1.96 19.87 22.02
C LEU A 267 -2.23 21.35 21.78
N PHE A 268 -3.41 21.67 21.24
CA PHE A 268 -3.71 22.97 20.64
C PHE A 268 -4.95 23.65 21.23
N ASN A 269 -5.65 23.03 22.19
CA ASN A 269 -6.90 23.53 22.76
C ASN A 269 -7.93 23.91 21.68
N SER A 270 -8.00 23.10 20.62
CA SER A 270 -8.88 23.26 19.47
C SER A 270 -9.08 21.93 18.73
N ASP A 271 -10.03 21.87 17.80
CA ASP A 271 -10.23 20.73 16.88
C ASP A 271 -9.31 20.84 15.65
N SER A 272 -8.03 21.19 15.84
CA SER A 272 -7.10 21.41 14.73
C SER A 272 -6.75 20.11 13.99
N GLU A 273 -6.91 20.13 12.67
CA GLU A 273 -6.51 19.07 11.73
C GLU A 273 -4.99 18.79 11.72
N LEU A 274 -4.19 19.67 12.33
CA LEU A 274 -2.75 19.48 12.48
C LEU A 274 -2.41 18.22 13.29
N ALA A 275 -3.24 17.84 14.28
CA ALA A 275 -3.01 16.64 15.07
C ALA A 275 -3.03 15.38 14.19
N GLY A 276 -4.04 15.28 13.33
CA GLY A 276 -4.15 14.27 12.29
C GLY A 276 -2.97 14.25 11.33
N ALA A 277 -2.61 15.43 10.85
CA ALA A 277 -1.46 15.59 9.97
C ALA A 277 -0.13 15.17 10.62
N MET A 278 0.02 15.33 11.93
CA MET A 278 1.17 14.84 12.70
C MET A 278 1.17 13.32 12.92
N ILE A 279 -0.01 12.67 12.93
CA ILE A 279 -0.16 11.21 13.01
C ILE A 279 0.20 10.56 11.67
N VAL A 280 -0.35 11.08 10.57
CA VAL A 280 -0.17 10.50 9.23
C VAL A 280 1.13 10.99 8.58
N GLY A 281 1.54 12.22 8.89
CA GLY A 281 2.61 13.00 8.24
C GLY A 281 2.11 13.81 7.03
N ARG A 282 0.80 13.83 6.79
CA ARG A 282 0.11 14.63 5.76
C ARG A 282 -1.25 15.06 6.26
N PHE A 283 -1.71 16.23 5.86
CA PHE A 283 -3.11 16.65 6.00
C PHE A 283 -4.03 15.77 5.14
N GLU A 284 -5.33 15.79 5.41
CA GLU A 284 -6.31 14.95 4.69
C GLU A 284 -6.31 15.21 3.18
N ASN A 285 -6.04 16.44 2.73
CA ASN A 285 -5.89 16.79 1.31
C ASN A 285 -4.56 16.35 0.68
N GLY A 286 -3.68 15.70 1.46
CA GLY A 286 -2.40 15.18 1.01
C GLY A 286 -1.20 16.09 1.24
N MET A 287 -1.36 17.34 1.68
CA MET A 287 -0.23 18.23 1.93
C MET A 287 0.71 17.67 3.01
N PRO A 288 2.03 17.61 2.80
CA PRO A 288 2.94 17.07 3.79
C PRO A 288 3.08 18.01 4.98
N VAL A 289 3.02 17.48 6.20
CA VAL A 289 3.09 18.31 7.42
C VAL A 289 4.50 18.87 7.68
N THR A 290 5.52 18.39 6.97
CA THR A 290 6.94 18.76 7.17
C THR A 290 7.35 20.10 6.56
N LEU A 291 6.43 20.89 5.99
CA LEU A 291 6.73 22.15 5.29
C LEU A 291 7.12 23.28 6.26
N SER A 292 7.94 24.26 5.85
CA SER A 292 8.39 25.31 6.76
C SER A 292 7.22 26.20 7.14
N SER A 293 7.12 26.65 8.40
CA SER A 293 6.14 27.66 8.81
C SER A 293 6.30 28.97 8.03
N GLU A 294 7.50 29.26 7.53
CA GLU A 294 7.81 30.39 6.66
C GLU A 294 7.23 30.26 5.23
N ASP A 295 6.89 29.04 4.79
CA ASP A 295 6.27 28.78 3.48
C ASP A 295 4.77 29.10 3.51
N THR A 296 4.40 30.35 3.77
CA THR A 296 3.01 30.77 3.99
C THR A 296 2.07 30.41 2.84
N GLU A 297 2.57 30.37 1.61
CA GLU A 297 1.81 29.97 0.42
C GLU A 297 1.44 28.49 0.44
N LEU A 298 2.38 27.60 0.79
CA LEU A 298 2.09 26.17 0.92
C LEU A 298 1.28 25.86 2.18
N ASN A 299 1.55 26.56 3.28
CA ASN A 299 0.84 26.39 4.53
C ASN A 299 -0.62 26.85 4.44
N ALA A 300 -0.97 27.69 3.47
CA ALA A 300 -2.38 27.99 3.18
C ALA A 300 -3.17 26.73 2.80
N HIS A 301 -2.50 25.67 2.33
CA HIS A 301 -3.11 24.37 2.01
C HIS A 301 -3.10 23.39 3.20
N HIS A 302 -2.76 23.82 4.41
CA HIS A 302 -2.93 23.02 5.64
C HIS A 302 -4.38 22.97 6.15
N ASP A 303 -5.32 23.54 5.39
CA ASP A 303 -6.76 23.35 5.56
C ASP A 303 -7.23 22.26 4.57
N PRO A 304 -7.86 21.15 5.04
CA PRO A 304 -8.33 20.10 4.17
C PRO A 304 -9.42 20.55 3.19
N GLY A 305 -10.11 21.67 3.47
CA GLY A 305 -11.08 22.30 2.57
C GLY A 305 -10.43 23.09 1.42
N ILE A 306 -9.11 23.29 1.43
CA ILE A 306 -8.38 24.01 0.38
C ILE A 306 -7.74 22.99 -0.58
N PRO A 307 -8.17 22.94 -1.85
CA PRO A 307 -7.59 22.03 -2.84
C PRO A 307 -6.12 22.30 -3.10
N VAL A 308 -5.34 21.24 -3.30
CA VAL A 308 -3.99 21.33 -3.84
C VAL A 308 -4.09 21.24 -5.36
N SER A 309 -3.81 22.34 -6.06
CA SER A 309 -3.98 22.42 -7.52
C SER A 309 -2.84 23.16 -8.19
N GLY A 310 -2.77 23.08 -9.53
CA GLY A 310 -1.77 23.80 -10.32
C GLY A 310 -0.32 23.42 -9.95
N SER A 311 0.51 24.44 -9.72
CA SER A 311 1.94 24.28 -9.40
C SER A 311 2.21 23.55 -8.08
N PHE A 312 1.23 23.45 -7.19
CA PHE A 312 1.40 22.81 -5.88
C PHE A 312 1.32 21.29 -5.91
N VAL A 313 0.72 20.69 -6.95
CA VAL A 313 0.56 19.23 -7.06
C VAL A 313 1.91 18.51 -7.00
N GLY A 314 2.95 19.08 -7.60
CA GLY A 314 4.29 18.49 -7.51
C GLY A 314 4.94 18.59 -6.14
N LYS A 315 4.57 19.61 -5.35
CA LYS A 315 5.06 19.79 -3.98
C LYS A 315 4.48 18.78 -3.00
N LEU A 316 3.42 18.05 -3.38
CA LEU A 316 2.88 16.96 -2.58
C LEU A 316 3.90 15.87 -2.26
N ASN A 317 4.91 15.64 -3.11
CA ASN A 317 5.88 14.57 -2.87
C ASN A 317 7.34 15.01 -2.92
N ASP A 318 7.60 16.26 -3.31
CA ASP A 318 8.95 16.80 -3.51
C ASP A 318 9.58 17.38 -2.22
N PHE A 319 9.79 16.52 -1.22
CA PHE A 319 10.40 16.88 0.06
C PHE A 319 11.25 15.74 0.65
N THR A 320 12.20 16.09 1.51
CA THR A 320 12.83 15.17 2.47
C THR A 320 12.54 15.69 3.88
N TYR A 321 13.09 15.02 4.90
CA TYR A 321 13.00 15.50 6.28
C TYR A 321 14.26 16.26 6.74
N ASP A 322 15.19 16.58 5.83
CA ASP A 322 16.47 17.20 6.19
C ASP A 322 16.31 18.59 6.84
N SER A 323 15.27 19.33 6.47
CA SER A 323 14.97 20.62 7.11
C SER A 323 14.23 20.43 8.45
N ASP A 324 13.69 19.26 8.75
CA ASP A 324 12.89 18.94 9.95
C ASP A 324 13.62 17.94 10.85
N ALA A 325 14.89 18.25 11.13
CA ALA A 325 15.81 17.35 11.83
C ALA A 325 15.36 16.99 13.25
N GLU A 326 14.64 17.89 13.93
CA GLU A 326 14.11 17.68 15.29
C GLU A 326 12.70 17.04 15.28
N GLY A 327 12.08 16.85 14.12
CA GLY A 327 10.70 16.36 14.02
C GLY A 327 9.66 17.34 14.58
N ALA A 328 9.97 18.63 14.58
CA ALA A 328 9.09 19.68 15.12
C ALA A 328 7.90 19.99 14.20
N ARG A 329 7.90 19.46 12.97
CA ARG A 329 6.79 19.59 12.02
C ARG A 329 6.14 18.24 11.74
N CYS A 330 6.91 17.29 11.22
CA CYS A 330 6.49 15.91 10.99
C CYS A 330 7.12 15.01 12.05
N PRO A 331 6.37 14.54 13.05
CA PRO A 331 6.95 13.68 14.08
C PRO A 331 7.63 12.44 13.50
N PHE A 332 8.69 11.95 14.15
CA PHE A 332 9.42 10.77 13.69
C PHE A 332 8.56 9.50 13.62
N HIS A 333 7.51 9.41 14.46
CA HIS A 333 6.56 8.30 14.46
C HIS A 333 5.45 8.44 13.41
N ALA A 334 5.35 9.57 12.70
CA ALA A 334 4.32 9.78 11.69
C ALA A 334 4.36 8.69 10.60
N HIS A 335 3.18 8.23 10.18
CA HIS A 335 3.05 7.06 9.30
C HIS A 335 3.94 7.13 8.05
N ILE A 336 3.94 8.26 7.33
CA ILE A 336 4.75 8.39 6.11
C ILE A 336 6.27 8.50 6.38
N ARG A 337 6.68 8.99 7.56
CA ARG A 337 8.10 9.13 7.96
C ARG A 337 8.67 7.81 8.45
N LYS A 338 7.86 7.01 9.17
CA LYS A 338 8.16 5.61 9.52
C LYS A 338 8.26 4.72 8.29
N SER A 339 7.30 4.81 7.38
CA SER A 339 7.24 3.91 6.22
C SER A 339 8.17 4.30 5.07
N ASN A 340 8.64 5.55 5.03
CA ASN A 340 9.69 6.03 4.12
C ASN A 340 10.44 7.22 4.75
N PRO A 341 11.58 6.97 5.42
CA PRO A 341 12.36 8.01 6.11
C PRO A 341 13.12 8.96 5.19
N ARG A 342 13.09 8.75 3.87
CA ARG A 342 13.70 9.63 2.86
C ARG A 342 15.16 10.00 3.13
N GLY A 343 15.95 9.03 3.59
CA GLY A 343 17.38 9.15 3.84
C GLY A 343 17.76 9.37 5.30
N GLU A 344 16.82 9.35 6.24
CA GLU A 344 17.14 9.48 7.67
C GLU A 344 17.90 8.27 8.24
N SER A 345 17.86 7.10 7.61
CA SER A 345 18.65 5.94 8.07
C SER A 345 20.16 6.20 8.07
N LYS A 346 20.64 7.22 7.33
CA LYS A 346 22.05 7.69 7.38
C LYS A 346 22.50 8.12 8.77
N ARG A 347 21.55 8.49 9.64
CA ARG A 347 21.81 8.80 11.05
C ARG A 347 22.26 7.57 11.83
N LEU A 348 21.69 6.40 11.50
CA LEU A 348 21.98 5.13 12.16
C LEU A 348 23.29 4.53 11.67
N ASP A 349 23.54 4.63 10.37
CA ASP A 349 24.77 4.21 9.73
C ASP A 349 25.06 5.17 8.55
N PRO A 350 26.10 6.03 8.65
CA PRO A 350 26.47 6.97 7.60
C PRO A 350 26.82 6.33 6.25
N THR A 351 27.04 5.02 6.19
CA THR A 351 27.29 4.28 4.94
C THR A 351 26.00 3.97 4.17
N ILE A 352 24.83 4.05 4.81
CA ILE A 352 23.53 3.89 4.15
C ILE A 352 23.25 5.11 3.28
N THR A 353 23.21 4.90 1.97
CA THR A 353 22.75 5.93 1.02
C THR A 353 21.23 5.98 0.98
N THR A 354 20.67 7.13 0.60
CA THR A 354 19.21 7.25 0.35
C THR A 354 18.72 6.22 -0.66
N GLU A 355 19.53 5.91 -1.66
CA GLU A 355 19.20 4.88 -2.66
C GLU A 355 19.14 3.48 -2.06
N ALA A 356 20.06 3.13 -1.14
CA ALA A 356 20.02 1.87 -0.42
C ALA A 356 18.77 1.76 0.48
N GLU A 357 18.40 2.85 1.17
CA GLU A 357 17.16 2.91 1.95
C GLU A 357 15.92 2.73 1.06
N GLN A 358 15.91 3.35 -0.13
CA GLN A 358 14.83 3.23 -1.10
C GLN A 358 14.60 1.78 -1.60
N LEU A 359 15.58 0.89 -1.49
CA LEU A 359 15.42 -0.54 -1.84
C LEU A 359 14.43 -1.28 -0.92
N HIS A 360 14.08 -0.70 0.22
CA HIS A 360 13.02 -1.22 1.09
C HIS A 360 11.62 -0.82 0.63
N THR A 361 11.49 0.21 -0.22
CA THR A 361 10.18 0.69 -0.69
C THR A 361 9.46 -0.33 -1.56
N MET A 362 8.15 -0.15 -1.76
CA MET A 362 7.32 -1.07 -2.52
C MET A 362 6.30 -0.31 -3.37
N ALA A 363 5.78 -0.97 -4.41
CA ALA A 363 4.74 -0.39 -5.25
C ALA A 363 3.35 -0.74 -4.70
N ARG A 364 2.68 0.20 -4.02
CA ARG A 364 1.37 -0.02 -3.40
C ARG A 364 0.23 0.07 -4.42
N ARG A 365 -0.72 -0.85 -4.37
CA ARG A 365 -1.87 -1.01 -5.28
C ARG A 365 -3.18 -1.30 -4.53
N GLY A 366 -3.25 -0.87 -3.27
CA GLY A 366 -4.42 -1.11 -2.43
C GLY A 366 -5.64 -0.33 -2.90
N ILE A 367 -6.80 -0.76 -2.41
CA ILE A 367 -8.10 -0.10 -2.61
C ILE A 367 -8.96 -0.30 -1.37
N ILE A 368 -9.75 0.69 -0.99
CA ILE A 368 -10.62 0.57 0.18
C ILE A 368 -11.79 -0.39 -0.07
N TYR A 369 -12.27 -1.03 1.00
CA TYR A 369 -13.47 -1.88 1.01
C TYR A 369 -14.51 -1.38 2.00
N GLY A 370 -15.70 -1.94 1.86
CA GLY A 370 -16.82 -1.69 2.76
C GLY A 370 -17.65 -0.48 2.33
N LYS A 371 -18.86 -0.41 2.86
CA LYS A 371 -19.80 0.69 2.59
C LYS A 371 -19.96 1.52 3.85
N ARG A 372 -20.14 2.83 3.66
CA ARG A 372 -20.48 3.77 4.71
C ARG A 372 -21.66 4.62 4.28
N ASP A 373 -22.53 4.94 5.23
CA ASP A 373 -23.77 5.69 4.96
C ASP A 373 -23.51 7.18 4.67
N VAL A 374 -22.37 7.70 5.13
CA VAL A 374 -22.02 9.12 5.01
C VAL A 374 -20.59 9.25 4.53
N HIS A 375 -20.35 10.13 3.57
CA HIS A 375 -19.02 10.45 3.04
C HIS A 375 -18.06 10.91 4.16
N PRO A 376 -16.76 10.53 4.16
CA PRO A 376 -15.77 10.97 5.14
C PRO A 376 -15.85 12.47 5.46
N ASN A 377 -15.74 13.32 4.43
CA ASN A 377 -15.72 14.78 4.56
C ASN A 377 -17.05 15.43 4.98
N LYS A 378 -18.16 14.67 5.02
CA LYS A 378 -19.51 15.23 5.27
C LYS A 378 -20.08 14.86 6.64
N GLN A 379 -19.39 14.03 7.41
CA GLN A 379 -19.85 13.56 8.71
C GLN A 379 -19.23 14.34 9.86
N LYS A 380 -20.00 15.27 10.45
CA LYS A 380 -19.57 16.02 11.65
C LYS A 380 -19.84 15.30 12.96
N ASN A 381 -20.78 14.36 12.99
CA ASN A 381 -21.06 13.55 14.17
C ASN A 381 -20.21 12.28 14.14
N LEU A 382 -19.15 12.25 14.95
CA LEU A 382 -18.22 11.13 15.03
C LEU A 382 -18.90 9.81 15.42
N ASP A 383 -20.01 9.82 16.17
CA ASP A 383 -20.73 8.60 16.56
C ASP A 383 -21.34 7.84 15.37
N LYS A 384 -21.55 8.54 14.25
CA LYS A 384 -22.07 7.96 13.00
C LYS A 384 -20.98 7.40 12.09
N LEU A 385 -19.70 7.53 12.48
CA LEU A 385 -18.60 6.95 11.72
C LEU A 385 -18.55 5.42 11.93
N PRO A 386 -18.13 4.65 10.92
CA PRO A 386 -17.97 3.21 11.06
C PRO A 386 -16.84 2.89 12.05
N ASN A 387 -16.93 1.74 12.72
CA ASN A 387 -15.90 1.28 13.65
C ASN A 387 -15.48 -0.17 13.39
N GLY A 388 -15.51 -0.54 12.11
CA GLY A 388 -15.39 -1.91 11.60
C GLY A 388 -16.26 -2.07 10.34
N GLY A 389 -16.05 -3.15 9.59
CA GLY A 389 -16.75 -3.43 8.33
C GLY A 389 -16.32 -2.59 7.13
N VAL A 390 -15.38 -1.66 7.33
CA VAL A 390 -14.71 -0.86 6.31
C VAL A 390 -13.21 -0.95 6.50
N GLY A 391 -12.44 -0.67 5.45
CA GLY A 391 -10.99 -0.61 5.58
C GLY A 391 -10.26 -0.59 4.25
N LEU A 392 -9.03 -1.10 4.26
CA LEU A 392 -8.16 -1.15 3.09
C LEU A 392 -7.86 -2.60 2.70
N LEU A 393 -8.09 -2.94 1.43
CA LEU A 393 -7.52 -4.12 0.79
C LEU A 393 -6.11 -3.72 0.36
N PHE A 394 -5.17 -3.76 1.30
CA PHE A 394 -3.79 -3.40 1.06
C PHE A 394 -3.17 -4.40 0.09
N MET A 395 -2.53 -3.86 -0.94
CA MET A 395 -1.78 -4.62 -1.93
C MET A 395 -0.46 -3.93 -2.20
N SER A 396 0.63 -4.69 -2.32
CA SER A 396 1.92 -4.16 -2.76
C SER A 396 2.69 -5.16 -3.60
N PHE A 397 3.43 -4.65 -4.58
CA PHE A 397 4.40 -5.42 -5.36
C PHE A 397 5.82 -5.15 -4.89
N GLN A 398 6.62 -6.22 -4.81
CA GLN A 398 8.02 -6.19 -4.41
C GLN A 398 8.80 -7.35 -5.03
N ARG A 399 10.12 -7.20 -5.07
CA ARG A 399 11.06 -8.27 -5.41
C ARG A 399 11.35 -9.19 -4.23
N SER A 400 11.37 -8.67 -3.01
CA SER A 400 11.65 -9.43 -1.80
C SER A 400 10.65 -9.07 -0.71
N LEU A 401 9.91 -10.06 -0.23
CA LEU A 401 8.96 -9.88 0.87
C LEU A 401 9.70 -9.53 2.17
N ALA A 402 10.82 -10.20 2.42
CA ALA A 402 11.66 -9.98 3.59
C ALA A 402 12.23 -8.56 3.67
N ASN A 403 12.72 -8.03 2.54
CA ASN A 403 13.44 -6.76 2.50
C ASN A 403 12.53 -5.55 2.29
N GLN A 404 11.28 -5.76 1.87
CA GLN A 404 10.36 -4.67 1.54
C GLN A 404 9.18 -4.65 2.51
N PHE A 405 8.06 -5.30 2.19
CA PHE A 405 6.87 -5.28 3.05
C PHE A 405 7.15 -5.71 4.50
N GLU A 406 7.75 -6.87 4.72
CA GLU A 406 7.98 -7.34 6.09
C GLU A 406 8.99 -6.47 6.83
N PHE A 407 10.01 -5.95 6.12
CA PHE A 407 11.00 -5.06 6.70
C PHE A 407 10.35 -3.75 7.17
N ILE A 408 9.61 -3.09 6.29
CA ILE A 408 8.90 -1.85 6.62
C ILE A 408 7.93 -2.10 7.79
N GLN A 409 7.12 -3.16 7.75
CA GLN A 409 6.18 -3.43 8.85
C GLN A 409 6.90 -3.72 10.18
N SER A 410 7.89 -4.61 10.18
CA SER A 410 8.50 -5.11 11.42
C SER A 410 9.63 -4.23 11.96
N ALA A 411 10.57 -3.82 11.11
CA ALA A 411 11.78 -3.10 11.51
C ALA A 411 11.59 -1.58 11.57
N TRP A 412 10.57 -1.03 10.89
CA TRP A 412 10.31 0.41 10.90
C TRP A 412 9.01 0.76 11.62
N VAL A 413 7.88 0.29 11.10
CA VAL A 413 6.53 0.63 11.56
C VAL A 413 6.26 0.12 12.98
N ASN A 414 6.62 -1.13 13.27
CA ASN A 414 6.41 -1.75 14.59
C ASN A 414 7.55 -1.46 15.60
N GLU A 415 8.68 -0.88 15.19
CA GLU A 415 9.86 -0.73 16.04
C GLU A 415 9.84 0.60 16.80
N ASP A 416 9.89 0.58 18.13
CA ASP A 416 9.77 1.80 18.96
C ASP A 416 10.99 2.72 18.84
N ASN A 417 12.17 2.17 18.52
CA ASN A 417 13.39 2.97 18.42
C ASN A 417 13.64 3.50 17.01
N PHE A 418 12.88 3.05 16.01
CA PHE A 418 13.06 3.54 14.65
C PHE A 418 12.28 4.85 14.45
N VAL A 419 12.83 5.92 13.86
CA VAL A 419 14.16 6.04 13.22
C VAL A 419 15.22 6.74 14.09
N HIS A 420 14.82 7.43 15.16
CA HIS A 420 15.71 8.30 15.95
C HIS A 420 15.92 7.87 17.41
N GLY A 421 15.55 6.64 17.76
CA GLY A 421 15.62 6.08 19.12
C GLY A 421 16.78 5.12 19.39
N PHE A 422 17.72 4.94 18.47
CA PHE A 422 18.75 3.89 18.55
C PHE A 422 20.09 4.33 19.15
N LEU A 423 20.43 5.63 19.15
CA LEU A 423 21.74 6.11 19.63
C LEU A 423 21.73 6.38 21.15
N PRO A 424 22.90 6.30 21.83
CA PRO A 424 22.97 6.60 23.25
C PRO A 424 22.44 8.00 23.59
N GLY A 425 21.46 8.06 24.50
CA GLY A 425 20.80 9.30 24.90
C GLY A 425 19.53 9.63 24.11
N ASP A 426 19.27 8.90 23.02
CA ASP A 426 18.01 8.99 22.30
C ASP A 426 16.86 8.47 23.17
N LYS A 427 15.66 8.97 22.86
CA LYS A 427 14.41 8.45 23.41
C LYS A 427 13.75 7.56 22.36
N PRO A 428 12.97 6.54 22.75
CA PRO A 428 12.13 5.82 21.81
C PRO A 428 11.27 6.80 21.01
N THR A 429 11.21 6.57 19.70
CA THR A 429 10.34 7.29 18.76
C THR A 429 8.87 6.91 18.96
N GLY A 430 8.62 5.66 19.33
CA GLY A 430 7.30 5.03 19.36
C GLY A 430 6.94 4.35 18.04
N LYS A 431 5.90 3.50 18.08
CA LYS A 431 5.38 2.82 16.88
C LYS A 431 4.72 3.80 15.93
N ASP A 432 4.54 3.37 14.69
CA ASP A 432 3.61 4.03 13.79
C ASP A 432 2.18 4.07 14.40
N PRO A 433 1.56 5.26 14.51
CA PRO A 433 0.27 5.43 15.16
C PRO A 433 -0.93 4.96 14.31
N VAL A 434 -0.73 4.70 13.02
CA VAL A 434 -1.78 4.26 12.09
C VAL A 434 -1.80 2.75 11.97
N ILE A 435 -0.66 2.13 11.66
CA ILE A 435 -0.56 0.69 11.34
C ILE A 435 0.43 -0.09 12.22
N GLY A 436 1.03 0.54 13.23
CA GLY A 436 1.85 -0.15 14.22
C GLY A 436 1.06 -1.27 14.91
N GLN A 437 1.70 -2.43 15.06
CA GLN A 437 1.13 -3.63 15.68
C GLN A 437 1.90 -4.04 16.95
N GLY A 438 1.29 -4.90 17.75
CA GLY A 438 1.85 -5.41 19.00
C GLY A 438 1.51 -4.57 20.24
N SER A 439 2.35 -4.68 21.27
CA SER A 439 2.20 -3.92 22.50
C SER A 439 2.67 -2.49 22.29
N PHE A 440 1.82 -1.54 22.65
CA PHE A 440 2.06 -0.11 22.55
C PHE A 440 2.52 0.40 23.93
N ASP A 441 3.59 1.19 23.96
CA ASP A 441 4.09 1.84 25.18
C ASP A 441 3.56 3.28 25.23
N VAL A 442 2.72 3.50 26.24
CA VAL A 442 1.80 4.64 26.43
C VAL A 442 2.48 6.00 26.65
N LEU A 443 3.79 6.15 26.40
CA LEU A 443 4.55 7.39 26.65
C LEU A 443 5.63 7.68 25.59
N THR A 444 5.58 7.02 24.43
CA THR A 444 6.69 7.09 23.45
C THR A 444 6.50 8.16 22.38
N HIS A 445 5.25 8.44 21.96
CA HIS A 445 4.98 9.46 20.95
C HIS A 445 5.20 10.88 21.48
N GLN A 446 6.01 11.65 20.76
CA GLN A 446 6.28 13.05 21.07
C GLN A 446 5.69 13.94 19.98
N TYR A 447 5.05 15.03 20.39
CA TYR A 447 4.41 15.99 19.49
C TYR A 447 4.84 17.40 19.86
N THR A 448 4.92 18.29 18.87
CA THR A 448 5.10 19.71 19.14
C THR A 448 3.76 20.34 19.56
N ARG A 449 3.78 21.23 20.55
CA ARG A 449 2.60 22.04 20.93
C ARG A 449 2.44 23.29 20.08
N THR A 450 3.54 23.79 19.52
CA THR A 450 3.55 24.88 18.56
C THR A 450 4.19 24.37 17.28
N TYR A 451 3.44 24.46 16.17
CA TYR A 451 3.92 24.00 14.87
C TYR A 451 5.28 24.65 14.53
N ASP A 452 6.22 23.83 14.06
CA ASP A 452 7.56 24.29 13.67
C ASP A 452 8.38 24.93 14.81
N ASN A 453 8.17 24.48 16.05
CA ASN A 453 8.94 24.93 17.21
C ASN A 453 9.41 23.76 18.07
N ALA A 454 10.66 23.34 17.85
CA ALA A 454 11.30 22.22 18.54
C ALA A 454 11.33 22.37 20.08
N ASN A 455 11.33 23.60 20.61
CA ASN A 455 11.32 23.85 22.07
C ASN A 455 10.01 23.45 22.73
N THR A 456 8.97 23.15 21.95
CA THR A 456 7.65 22.77 22.43
C THR A 456 7.31 21.30 22.17
N ILE A 457 8.30 20.50 21.75
CA ILE A 457 8.18 19.05 21.66
C ILE A 457 7.98 18.51 23.09
N ASP A 458 6.80 17.97 23.32
CA ASP A 458 6.37 17.45 24.61
C ASP A 458 6.04 15.95 24.47
N LYS A 459 6.26 15.20 25.55
CA LYS A 459 6.13 13.73 25.60
C LYS A 459 4.69 13.23 25.70
N LEU A 460 3.71 14.13 25.59
CA LEU A 460 2.48 14.05 26.39
C LEU A 460 2.82 13.96 27.90
N HIS A 461 1.88 14.28 28.79
CA HIS A 461 1.99 14.15 30.26
C HIS A 461 2.68 15.25 31.07
N ALA A 462 2.50 16.52 30.71
CA ALA A 462 2.05 17.48 31.73
C ALA A 462 0.58 17.82 31.42
N PRO A 463 -0.40 17.34 32.21
CA PRO A 463 -1.80 17.57 31.93
C PRO A 463 -2.10 19.07 32.04
N LEU A 464 -2.58 19.67 30.96
CA LEU A 464 -3.42 20.87 31.05
C LEU A 464 -4.86 20.47 31.42
N ASP A 465 -5.30 19.25 31.06
CA ASP A 465 -6.63 18.70 31.34
C ASP A 465 -6.63 17.15 31.41
N PRO A 466 -6.90 16.53 32.58
CA PRO A 466 -7.04 15.08 32.73
C PRO A 466 -8.21 14.45 31.93
N ALA A 467 -9.23 15.22 31.55
CA ALA A 467 -10.42 14.67 30.88
C ALA A 467 -10.19 14.35 29.39
N ASN A 468 -9.23 15.03 28.75
CA ASN A 468 -8.92 14.88 27.32
C ASN A 468 -7.61 14.13 27.06
N HIS A 469 -7.19 13.33 28.03
CA HIS A 469 -5.91 12.66 27.99
C HIS A 469 -5.90 11.49 26.99
N VAL A 470 -4.97 11.53 26.03
CA VAL A 470 -4.66 10.42 25.13
C VAL A 470 -3.38 9.77 25.64
N ASN A 471 -3.50 8.56 26.20
CA ASN A 471 -2.34 7.78 26.64
C ASN A 471 -1.55 7.22 25.46
N ASP A 472 -2.19 6.91 24.34
CA ASP A 472 -1.52 6.39 23.15
C ASP A 472 -2.41 6.61 21.92
N PHE A 473 -1.78 6.78 20.76
CA PHE A 473 -2.45 6.81 19.46
C PHE A 473 -2.07 5.56 18.67
N GLY A 474 -2.92 4.55 18.65
CA GLY A 474 -2.68 3.32 17.91
C GLY A 474 -3.85 2.34 17.93
N LYS A 475 -3.66 1.20 17.24
CA LYS A 475 -4.64 0.08 17.19
C LYS A 475 -5.97 0.41 16.50
N PHE A 476 -5.96 1.36 15.55
CA PHE A 476 -7.12 1.68 14.73
C PHE A 476 -7.23 0.84 13.46
N VAL A 477 -6.23 0.00 13.20
CA VAL A 477 -6.19 -0.90 12.06
C VAL A 477 -6.01 -2.35 12.54
N THR A 478 -6.97 -3.20 12.17
CA THR A 478 -6.98 -4.63 12.53
C THR A 478 -6.75 -5.48 11.28
N THR A 479 -5.74 -6.35 11.32
CA THR A 479 -5.50 -7.32 10.24
C THR A 479 -6.56 -8.43 10.27
N ARG A 480 -7.42 -8.46 9.25
CA ARG A 480 -8.46 -9.48 9.04
C ARG A 480 -8.01 -10.64 8.16
N GLY A 481 -6.74 -10.68 7.79
CA GLY A 481 -6.14 -11.77 7.02
C GLY A 481 -5.49 -11.32 5.74
N GLY A 482 -4.85 -12.26 5.07
CA GLY A 482 -4.07 -12.00 3.88
C GLY A 482 -3.29 -13.21 3.42
N GLU A 483 -2.52 -13.02 2.36
CA GLU A 483 -1.60 -14.04 1.84
C GLU A 483 -0.50 -13.39 1.00
N TYR A 484 0.62 -14.09 0.86
CA TYR A 484 1.65 -13.78 -0.13
C TYR A 484 1.40 -14.55 -1.42
N PHE A 485 1.34 -13.81 -2.52
CA PHE A 485 1.19 -14.37 -3.85
C PHE A 485 2.40 -14.05 -4.72
N PHE A 486 2.50 -14.76 -5.83
CA PHE A 486 3.31 -14.39 -6.97
C PHE A 486 2.40 -14.06 -8.14
N ALA A 487 2.72 -12.99 -8.87
CA ALA A 487 2.15 -12.66 -10.17
C ALA A 487 3.04 -13.27 -11.26
N PRO A 488 2.74 -14.49 -11.74
CA PRO A 488 3.56 -15.14 -12.75
C PRO A 488 3.44 -14.45 -14.10
N SER A 489 4.38 -14.76 -15.00
CA SER A 489 4.28 -14.40 -16.40
C SER A 489 3.11 -15.10 -17.08
N LYS A 490 2.57 -14.48 -18.12
CA LYS A 490 1.53 -15.08 -18.98
C LYS A 490 2.04 -16.37 -19.64
N THR A 491 3.32 -16.43 -19.99
CA THR A 491 3.95 -17.66 -20.51
C THR A 491 3.85 -18.82 -19.53
N PHE A 492 4.13 -18.62 -18.24
CA PHE A 492 3.94 -19.67 -17.24
C PHE A 492 2.49 -20.16 -17.22
N LEU A 493 1.52 -19.24 -17.10
CA LEU A 493 0.09 -19.57 -17.04
C LEU A 493 -0.38 -20.41 -18.23
N ARG A 494 0.09 -20.08 -19.43
CA ARG A 494 -0.22 -20.81 -20.68
C ARG A 494 0.37 -22.22 -20.72
N THR A 495 1.48 -22.46 -20.03
CA THR A 495 2.23 -23.73 -20.07
C THR A 495 1.93 -24.69 -18.92
N LEU A 496 1.13 -24.27 -17.94
CA LEU A 496 0.72 -25.08 -16.80
C LEU A 496 0.07 -26.39 -17.19
#